data_AF-A0A0D2NF21-F1
#
_entry.id   AF-A0A0D2NF21-F1
#
_cell.length_a   1.000
_cell.length_b   1.000
_cell.length_c   1.000
_cell.angle_alpha   90.00
_cell.angle_beta   90.00
_cell.angle_gamma   90.00
#
_symmetry.space_group_name_H-M   'P 1'
#
loop_
_entity.id
_entity.type
_entity.pdbx_description
1 polymer ?
#
loop_
_entity_poly.entity_id
_entity_poly.type
_entity_poly.pdbx_seq_one_letter_code
_entity_poly.pdbx_strand_id
1 'polypeptide(L)'
;MESFFQIFLLSVITRGVIGLSLEQSHQNNARDTTPVTPAGFQLAFGPLTAATSAPFYMGFVSIDTYDVAACAALCKSRDPDSVGGACQFFNIWTPVVNGTTSTSSCSLYSRPTDASTATNIPDPESGLAVSLSRGYVRTSVDPNGGFESTPSGWTVSLGSAISTNSAAIAHTGTGVARLLSVPAVPATLAPAAALATVSGSPYVITFFEETTNITASGNATLAVKWNGNLVFSVDGFFGGSWRYHSIPVTAVGADTLQFSATGTTIAEIDVDDVYVLIA
;
A
#
# COMPACT_ATOMS: atom_id res chain seq x y z
N MET A 1 -7.36 -20.64 -9.97
CA MET A 1 -7.09 -19.93 -8.69
C MET A 1 -7.33 -20.87 -7.51
N GLU A 2 -6.92 -22.14 -7.61
CA GLU A 2 -7.22 -23.21 -6.62
C GLU A 2 -5.97 -23.70 -5.86
N SER A 3 -4.80 -23.11 -6.10
CA SER A 3 -3.53 -23.70 -5.62
C SER A 3 -2.95 -23.05 -4.35
N PHE A 4 -3.63 -22.06 -3.76
CA PHE A 4 -3.12 -21.37 -2.56
C PHE A 4 -3.40 -22.09 -1.24
N PHE A 5 -4.28 -23.10 -1.22
CA PHE A 5 -4.68 -23.77 0.01
C PHE A 5 -3.71 -24.86 0.49
N GLN A 6 -2.79 -25.32 -0.35
CA GLN A 6 -1.92 -26.47 -0.03
C GLN A 6 -0.67 -26.13 0.79
N ILE A 7 -0.29 -24.86 0.91
CA ILE A 7 0.96 -24.48 1.62
C ILE A 7 0.74 -24.37 3.14
N PHE A 8 -0.50 -24.22 3.62
CA PHE A 8 -0.78 -24.09 5.06
C PHE A 8 -0.70 -25.41 5.85
N LEU A 9 -0.67 -26.57 5.20
CA LEU A 9 -0.83 -27.85 5.89
C LEU A 9 0.45 -28.50 6.45
N LEU A 10 1.66 -28.03 6.15
CA LEU A 10 2.89 -28.79 6.46
C LEU A 10 3.70 -28.37 7.70
N SER A 11 3.33 -27.33 8.45
CA SER A 11 4.20 -26.82 9.55
C SER A 11 3.69 -27.07 10.97
N VAL A 12 2.48 -27.60 11.18
CA VAL A 12 1.88 -27.68 12.54
C VAL A 12 1.33 -29.06 12.86
N ILE A 13 2.17 -30.11 12.80
CA ILE A 13 1.84 -31.39 13.45
C ILE A 13 3.11 -32.02 14.03
N THR A 14 3.41 -31.73 15.29
CA THR A 14 4.07 -32.68 16.22
C THR A 14 4.03 -32.12 17.65
N ARG A 15 2.96 -32.43 18.38
CA ARG A 15 2.97 -32.82 19.80
C ARG A 15 1.54 -33.03 20.27
N GLY A 16 1.17 -34.30 20.44
CA GLY A 16 -0.05 -34.69 21.10
C GLY A 16 0.08 -34.55 22.62
N VAL A 17 -1.01 -34.13 23.26
CA VAL A 17 -1.38 -34.56 24.61
C VAL A 17 -2.90 -34.65 24.66
N ILE A 18 -3.37 -35.82 25.08
CA ILE A 18 -4.77 -36.19 25.31
C ILE A 18 -5.17 -35.66 26.69
N GLY A 19 -6.30 -34.97 26.76
CA GLY A 19 -6.90 -34.51 28.02
C GLY A 19 -8.32 -33.98 27.79
N LEU A 20 -9.31 -34.87 27.78
CA LEU A 20 -10.73 -34.54 27.81
C LEU A 20 -11.11 -34.07 29.22
N SER A 21 -11.58 -32.83 29.35
CA SER A 21 -12.38 -32.37 30.48
C SER A 21 -13.52 -31.50 29.95
N LEU A 22 -14.74 -31.95 30.21
CA LEU A 22 -16.01 -31.29 29.90
C LEU A 22 -16.35 -30.32 31.04
N GLU A 23 -15.96 -29.06 30.92
CA GLU A 23 -16.50 -27.93 31.69
C GLU A 23 -16.32 -26.65 30.87
N GLN A 24 -17.36 -26.21 30.15
CA GLN A 24 -17.32 -24.88 29.51
C GLN A 24 -18.71 -24.23 29.55
N SER A 25 -19.10 -23.85 30.75
CA SER A 25 -20.12 -22.85 31.02
C SER A 25 -19.48 -21.79 31.91
N HIS A 26 -19.44 -20.55 31.43
CA HIS A 26 -18.91 -19.34 32.11
C HIS A 26 -17.40 -19.04 31.98
N GLN A 27 -16.98 -18.57 30.80
CA GLN A 27 -15.89 -17.61 30.55
C GLN A 27 -16.17 -17.00 29.16
N ASN A 28 -16.22 -15.70 28.88
CA ASN A 28 -15.79 -14.51 29.57
C ASN A 28 -16.63 -13.33 29.10
N ASN A 29 -16.89 -12.43 30.03
CA ASN A 29 -17.21 -11.03 29.80
C ASN A 29 -15.96 -10.35 29.20
N ALA A 30 -15.48 -10.85 28.05
CA ALA A 30 -14.36 -10.30 27.31
C ALA A 30 -14.84 -8.98 26.75
N ARG A 31 -14.61 -7.93 27.56
CA ARG A 31 -14.68 -6.53 27.20
C ARG A 31 -14.32 -6.40 25.72
N ASP A 32 -15.30 -6.05 24.91
CA ASP A 32 -15.18 -5.71 23.50
C ASP A 32 -14.22 -4.54 23.37
N THR A 33 -12.93 -4.87 23.47
CA THR A 33 -11.84 -3.92 23.34
C THR A 33 -11.47 -3.99 21.89
N THR A 34 -12.26 -3.27 21.08
CA THR A 34 -11.86 -2.92 19.73
C THR A 34 -10.39 -2.49 19.76
N PRO A 35 -9.49 -3.23 19.08
CA PRO A 35 -8.08 -2.91 19.10
C PRO A 35 -7.86 -1.47 18.65
N VAL A 36 -6.91 -0.78 19.29
CA VAL A 36 -6.54 0.58 18.89
C VAL A 36 -5.97 0.52 17.47
N THR A 37 -6.52 1.35 16.58
CA THR A 37 -6.00 1.49 15.21
C THR A 37 -4.58 2.08 15.26
N PRO A 38 -3.57 1.42 14.66
CA PRO A 38 -2.20 1.92 14.66
C PRO A 38 -2.07 3.26 13.94
N ALA A 39 -1.12 4.09 14.38
CA ALA A 39 -0.85 5.37 13.73
C ALA A 39 -0.44 5.18 12.25
N GLY A 40 -1.04 5.99 11.38
CA GLY A 40 -0.86 5.90 9.93
C GLY A 40 -1.71 4.80 9.27
N PHE A 41 -2.67 4.22 9.98
CA PHE A 41 -3.66 3.30 9.44
C PHE A 41 -5.08 3.74 9.79
N GLN A 42 -6.04 3.24 9.01
CA GLN A 42 -7.47 3.31 9.28
C GLN A 42 -8.08 1.90 9.23
N LEU A 43 -9.07 1.64 10.09
CA LEU A 43 -9.83 0.40 10.03
C LEU A 43 -10.68 0.39 8.76
N ALA A 44 -10.44 -0.57 7.88
CA ALA A 44 -11.22 -0.76 6.66
C ALA A 44 -12.46 -1.63 6.92
N PHE A 45 -12.30 -2.69 7.71
CA PHE A 45 -13.41 -3.56 8.10
C PHE A 45 -13.08 -4.42 9.32
N GLY A 46 -14.13 -5.02 9.88
CA GLY A 46 -14.06 -6.13 10.82
C GLY A 46 -14.54 -5.78 12.23
N PRO A 47 -14.64 -6.81 13.11
CA PRO A 47 -14.25 -8.19 12.86
C PRO A 47 -15.19 -8.94 11.90
N LEU A 48 -14.63 -9.79 11.04
CA LEU A 48 -15.33 -10.75 10.17
C LEU A 48 -14.84 -12.19 10.43
N THR A 49 -15.54 -13.18 9.84
CA THR A 49 -15.21 -14.61 9.90
C THR A 49 -14.59 -15.15 8.61
N ALA A 50 -13.97 -14.26 7.83
CA ALA A 50 -13.32 -14.57 6.56
C ALA A 50 -12.04 -13.75 6.42
N ALA A 51 -10.98 -14.35 5.89
CA ALA A 51 -9.73 -13.64 5.61
C ALA A 51 -9.80 -12.95 4.25
N THR A 52 -8.95 -11.96 4.02
CA THR A 52 -8.85 -11.28 2.73
C THR A 52 -8.32 -12.23 1.65
N SER A 53 -8.96 -12.20 0.48
CA SER A 53 -8.48 -12.73 -0.79
C SER A 53 -8.60 -11.61 -1.82
N ALA A 54 -7.48 -10.93 -2.08
CA ALA A 54 -7.41 -9.78 -2.98
C ALA A 54 -6.16 -9.89 -3.88
N PRO A 55 -6.16 -9.24 -5.06
CA PRO A 55 -4.95 -9.07 -5.86
C PRO A 55 -3.85 -8.32 -5.09
N PHE A 56 -2.62 -8.36 -5.60
CA PHE A 56 -1.45 -7.69 -5.00
C PHE A 56 -1.09 -8.17 -3.59
N TYR A 57 -1.25 -9.47 -3.37
CA TYR A 57 -0.85 -10.14 -2.13
C TYR A 57 0.67 -10.22 -2.01
N MET A 58 1.21 -9.74 -0.88
CA MET A 58 2.64 -9.69 -0.59
C MET A 58 3.09 -10.82 0.36
N GLY A 59 2.24 -11.81 0.63
CA GLY A 59 2.50 -12.87 1.60
C GLY A 59 1.93 -12.58 2.99
N PHE A 60 2.25 -13.44 3.94
CA PHE A 60 1.81 -13.31 5.33
C PHE A 60 2.96 -13.53 6.32
N VAL A 61 2.72 -13.14 7.56
CA VAL A 61 3.57 -13.43 8.71
C VAL A 61 2.70 -13.96 9.85
N SER A 62 3.12 -15.04 10.49
CA SER A 62 2.47 -15.52 11.71
C SER A 62 2.99 -14.74 12.92
N ILE A 63 2.08 -14.34 13.81
CA ILE A 63 2.38 -13.67 15.07
C ILE A 63 1.72 -14.41 16.24
N ASP A 64 2.40 -14.49 17.38
CA ASP A 64 1.99 -15.33 18.51
C ASP A 64 0.68 -14.88 19.16
N THR A 65 0.41 -13.58 19.12
CA THR A 65 -0.79 -12.96 19.69
C THR A 65 -1.49 -12.07 18.66
N TYR A 66 -2.78 -11.82 18.88
CA TYR A 66 -3.55 -10.88 18.06
C TYR A 66 -3.12 -9.44 18.36
N ASP A 67 -2.03 -9.00 17.72
CA ASP A 67 -1.44 -7.67 17.89
C ASP A 67 -1.50 -6.88 16.57
N VAL A 68 -2.45 -5.96 16.50
CA VAL A 68 -2.67 -5.09 15.34
C VAL A 68 -1.48 -4.14 15.12
N ALA A 69 -0.84 -3.66 16.20
CA ALA A 69 0.31 -2.78 16.09
C ALA A 69 1.54 -3.52 15.55
N ALA A 70 1.76 -4.76 15.98
CA ALA A 70 2.80 -5.62 15.42
C ALA A 70 2.58 -5.88 13.92
N CYS A 71 1.34 -6.19 13.51
CA CYS A 71 1.02 -6.39 12.09
C CYS A 71 1.18 -5.11 11.25
N ALA A 72 0.83 -3.94 11.80
CA ALA A 72 1.11 -2.66 11.15
C ALA A 72 2.62 -2.39 10.99
N ALA A 73 3.43 -2.70 12.00
CA ALA A 73 4.88 -2.58 11.91
C ALA A 73 5.46 -3.50 10.82
N LEU A 74 4.96 -4.74 10.71
CA LEU A 74 5.33 -5.68 9.65
C LEU A 74 4.94 -5.18 8.25
N CYS A 75 3.79 -4.51 8.11
CA CYS A 75 3.41 -3.87 6.85
C CYS A 75 4.37 -2.72 6.50
N LYS A 76 4.70 -1.85 7.46
CA LYS A 76 5.61 -0.72 7.25
C LYS A 76 7.04 -1.15 6.88
N SER A 77 7.53 -2.26 7.43
CA SER A 77 8.88 -2.78 7.17
C SER A 77 8.97 -3.76 6.00
N ARG A 78 7.84 -4.11 5.37
CA ARG A 78 7.82 -5.02 4.24
C ARG A 78 8.51 -4.38 3.04
N ASP A 79 9.48 -5.09 2.47
CA ASP A 79 10.11 -4.69 1.22
C ASP A 79 9.06 -4.49 0.11
N PRO A 80 9.19 -3.42 -0.69
CA PRO A 80 8.24 -3.13 -1.76
C PRO A 80 8.29 -4.24 -2.83
N ASP A 81 7.12 -4.60 -3.34
CA ASP A 81 7.01 -5.42 -4.54
C ASP A 81 7.33 -4.56 -5.78
N SER A 82 8.05 -5.10 -6.76
CA SER A 82 8.47 -4.34 -7.94
C SER A 82 7.31 -3.92 -8.85
N VAL A 83 6.15 -4.58 -8.74
CA VAL A 83 4.93 -4.27 -9.49
C VAL A 83 3.92 -3.56 -8.61
N GLY A 84 3.76 -3.99 -7.37
CA GLY A 84 2.71 -3.51 -6.47
C GLY A 84 3.12 -2.36 -5.55
N GLY A 85 4.42 -2.17 -5.31
CA GLY A 85 4.96 -1.14 -4.43
C GLY A 85 4.99 -1.56 -2.95
N ALA A 86 5.01 -0.58 -2.06
CA ALA A 86 4.99 -0.81 -0.61
C ALA A 86 3.65 -1.40 -0.13
N CYS A 87 3.67 -2.01 1.06
CA CYS A 87 2.45 -2.45 1.73
C CYS A 87 1.52 -1.27 2.04
N GLN A 88 0.28 -1.35 1.53
CA GLN A 88 -0.78 -0.35 1.71
C GLN A 88 -1.97 -0.89 2.52
N PHE A 89 -2.05 -2.20 2.72
CA PHE A 89 -3.12 -2.83 3.47
C PHE A 89 -2.63 -4.09 4.16
N PHE A 90 -3.20 -4.36 5.34
CA PHE A 90 -3.06 -5.67 5.96
C PHE A 90 -4.39 -6.20 6.50
N ASN A 91 -4.52 -7.52 6.49
CA ASN A 91 -5.59 -8.25 7.17
C ASN A 91 -5.00 -9.12 8.27
N ILE A 92 -5.39 -8.85 9.52
CA ILE A 92 -5.04 -9.66 10.68
C ILE A 92 -6.21 -10.55 11.08
N TRP A 93 -5.97 -11.84 11.25
CA TRP A 93 -6.99 -12.83 11.59
C TRP A 93 -6.41 -14.00 12.39
N THR A 94 -7.25 -14.72 13.12
CA THR A 94 -6.85 -15.88 13.93
C THR A 94 -7.48 -17.16 13.39
N PRO A 95 -6.69 -18.16 12.96
CA PRO A 95 -7.21 -19.48 12.65
C PRO A 95 -7.75 -20.15 13.90
N VAL A 96 -8.88 -20.82 13.75
CA VAL A 96 -9.48 -21.70 14.77
C VAL A 96 -9.53 -23.10 14.18
N VAL A 97 -8.82 -24.05 14.77
CA VAL A 97 -8.78 -25.44 14.32
C VAL A 97 -9.49 -26.30 15.36
N ASN A 98 -10.61 -26.92 14.97
CA ASN A 98 -11.45 -27.73 15.86
C ASN A 98 -11.79 -27.01 17.17
N GLY A 99 -12.16 -25.73 17.08
CA GLY A 99 -12.49 -24.87 18.23
C GLY A 99 -11.30 -24.30 18.99
N THR A 100 -10.06 -24.67 18.65
CA THR A 100 -8.85 -24.17 19.30
C THR A 100 -8.21 -23.05 18.48
N THR A 101 -8.02 -21.88 19.08
CA THR A 101 -7.31 -20.75 18.45
C THR A 101 -5.82 -21.06 18.28
N SER A 102 -5.25 -20.71 17.13
CA SER A 102 -3.81 -20.80 16.85
C SER A 102 -3.18 -19.40 16.76
N THR A 103 -1.92 -19.31 16.33
CA THR A 103 -1.20 -18.06 16.08
C THR A 103 -1.94 -17.22 15.04
N SER A 104 -2.06 -15.91 15.28
CA SER A 104 -2.68 -15.00 14.33
C SER A 104 -1.82 -14.85 13.06
N SER A 105 -2.48 -14.59 11.95
CA SER A 105 -1.85 -14.34 10.65
C SER A 105 -2.01 -12.87 10.28
N CYS A 106 -0.94 -12.28 9.77
CA CYS A 106 -0.87 -10.93 9.24
C CYS A 106 -0.65 -11.01 7.73
N SER A 107 -1.73 -10.97 6.95
CA SER A 107 -1.70 -10.97 5.48
C SER A 107 -1.45 -9.56 4.96
N LEU A 108 -0.46 -9.37 4.10
CA LEU A 108 -0.03 -8.05 3.61
C LEU A 108 -0.36 -7.88 2.12
N TYR A 109 -0.72 -6.67 1.72
CA TYR A 109 -1.09 -6.33 0.34
C TYR A 109 -0.53 -4.98 -0.05
N SER A 110 -0.09 -4.85 -1.29
CA SER A 110 0.48 -3.60 -1.79
C SER A 110 -0.59 -2.61 -2.29
N ARG A 111 -1.87 -2.99 -2.25
CA ARG A 111 -3.00 -2.13 -2.59
C ARG A 111 -4.05 -2.11 -1.48
N PRO A 112 -4.70 -0.96 -1.25
CA PRO A 112 -5.88 -0.88 -0.39
C PRO A 112 -6.98 -1.83 -0.86
N THR A 113 -7.75 -2.36 0.09
CA THR A 113 -8.97 -3.11 -0.17
C THR A 113 -9.97 -2.92 0.97
N ASP A 114 -11.16 -3.51 0.84
CA ASP A 114 -12.28 -3.36 1.76
C ASP A 114 -12.90 -4.71 2.15
N ALA A 115 -14.04 -4.66 2.86
CA ALA A 115 -14.74 -5.85 3.34
C ALA A 115 -15.17 -6.82 2.23
N SER A 116 -15.33 -6.35 0.98
CA SER A 116 -15.78 -7.19 -0.14
C SER A 116 -14.76 -8.26 -0.53
N THR A 117 -13.49 -8.08 -0.16
CA THR A 117 -12.44 -9.07 -0.42
C THR A 117 -12.22 -10.04 0.73
N ALA A 118 -12.92 -9.89 1.86
CA ALA A 118 -12.92 -10.86 2.95
C ALA A 118 -13.76 -12.10 2.57
N THR A 119 -13.28 -12.87 1.59
CA THR A 119 -13.98 -14.00 0.98
C THR A 119 -13.27 -15.33 1.18
N ASN A 120 -12.07 -15.33 1.79
CA ASN A 120 -11.35 -16.55 2.11
C ASN A 120 -11.96 -17.21 3.35
N ILE A 121 -12.99 -18.02 3.10
CA ILE A 121 -13.71 -18.82 4.09
C ILE A 121 -13.23 -20.27 3.94
N PRO A 122 -12.68 -20.89 5.00
CA PRO A 122 -12.30 -22.30 4.96
C PRO A 122 -13.49 -23.23 4.71
N ASP A 123 -13.20 -24.42 4.16
CA ASP A 123 -14.19 -25.49 4.04
C ASP A 123 -14.76 -25.86 5.43
N PRO A 124 -16.09 -25.81 5.65
CA PRO A 124 -16.71 -26.19 6.91
C PRO A 124 -16.33 -27.61 7.40
N GLU A 125 -16.02 -28.54 6.50
CA GLU A 125 -15.66 -29.92 6.85
C GLU A 125 -14.20 -30.06 7.32
N SER A 126 -13.35 -29.06 7.06
CA SER A 126 -11.93 -29.09 7.43
C SER A 126 -11.67 -28.90 8.93
N GLY A 127 -12.69 -28.47 9.68
CA GLY A 127 -12.54 -28.05 11.07
C GLY A 127 -11.75 -26.75 11.26
N LEU A 128 -11.34 -26.09 10.17
CA LEU A 128 -10.69 -24.77 10.18
C LEU A 128 -11.76 -23.67 10.08
N ALA A 129 -11.60 -22.61 10.87
CA ALA A 129 -12.39 -21.39 10.75
C ALA A 129 -11.47 -20.16 10.87
N VAL A 130 -11.93 -19.03 10.33
CA VAL A 130 -11.29 -17.72 10.51
C VAL A 130 -12.06 -16.94 11.56
N SER A 131 -11.34 -16.36 12.52
CA SER A 131 -11.91 -15.51 13.55
C SER A 131 -11.17 -14.18 13.63
N LEU A 132 -11.84 -13.16 14.21
CA LEU A 132 -11.26 -11.85 14.47
C LEU A 132 -10.63 -11.19 13.23
N SER A 133 -11.14 -11.44 12.02
CA SER A 133 -10.56 -10.89 10.81
C SER A 133 -10.82 -9.39 10.71
N ARG A 134 -9.77 -8.56 10.70
CA ARG A 134 -9.85 -7.11 10.54
C ARG A 134 -8.90 -6.64 9.45
N GLY A 135 -9.37 -5.71 8.63
CA GLY A 135 -8.58 -5.08 7.57
C GLY A 135 -8.20 -3.66 7.94
N TYR A 136 -6.97 -3.27 7.66
CA TYR A 136 -6.44 -1.93 7.92
C TYR A 136 -5.75 -1.38 6.68
N VAL A 137 -6.15 -0.19 6.24
CA VAL A 137 -5.54 0.53 5.11
C VAL A 137 -4.57 1.55 5.65
N ARG A 138 -3.37 1.65 5.06
CA ARG A 138 -2.39 2.68 5.38
C ARG A 138 -2.88 4.02 4.85
N THR A 139 -2.81 5.05 5.68
CA THR A 139 -3.30 6.38 5.34
C THR A 139 -2.21 7.18 4.63
N SER A 140 -2.53 7.65 3.42
CA SER A 140 -1.74 8.66 2.72
C SER A 140 -2.26 10.05 3.05
N VAL A 141 -1.36 11.03 3.21
CA VAL A 141 -1.76 12.45 3.28
C VAL A 141 -1.92 13.08 1.89
N ASP A 142 -1.62 12.33 0.83
CA ASP A 142 -1.87 12.73 -0.54
C ASP A 142 -3.37 12.60 -0.89
N PRO A 143 -3.99 13.61 -1.52
CA PRO A 143 -5.44 13.61 -1.78
C PRO A 143 -5.90 12.62 -2.86
N ASN A 144 -5.07 12.30 -3.86
CA ASN A 144 -5.45 11.41 -4.97
C ASN A 144 -4.25 11.06 -5.90
N GLY A 145 -3.24 10.40 -5.36
CA GLY A 145 -1.99 10.17 -6.08
C GLY A 145 -2.04 9.05 -7.12
N GLY A 146 -3.14 8.29 -7.18
CA GLY A 146 -3.45 7.40 -8.30
C GLY A 146 -4.26 8.08 -9.42
N PHE A 147 -4.57 9.37 -9.29
CA PHE A 147 -5.20 10.18 -10.34
C PHE A 147 -6.53 9.65 -10.92
N GLU A 148 -7.25 8.80 -10.17
CA GLU A 148 -8.47 8.10 -10.66
C GLU A 148 -9.75 8.95 -10.66
N SER A 149 -9.65 10.23 -10.31
CA SER A 149 -10.84 11.09 -10.14
C SER A 149 -10.58 12.54 -10.52
N THR A 150 -11.65 13.26 -10.88
CA THR A 150 -11.64 14.69 -11.21
C THR A 150 -12.53 15.48 -10.24
N PRO A 151 -12.06 16.65 -9.73
CA PRO A 151 -10.70 17.16 -9.83
C PRO A 151 -9.71 16.29 -9.04
N SER A 152 -8.48 16.14 -9.54
CA SER A 152 -7.48 15.29 -8.88
C SER A 152 -6.94 15.89 -7.57
N GLY A 153 -7.17 17.17 -7.29
CA GLY A 153 -6.51 17.85 -6.18
C GLY A 153 -5.02 18.14 -6.45
N TRP A 154 -4.57 17.99 -7.69
CA TRP A 154 -3.23 18.30 -8.16
C TRP A 154 -3.25 19.46 -9.16
N THR A 155 -2.14 20.19 -9.23
CA THR A 155 -1.88 21.29 -10.16
C THR A 155 -0.72 20.93 -11.07
N VAL A 156 -0.79 21.41 -12.30
CA VAL A 156 0.19 21.15 -13.36
C VAL A 156 0.67 22.47 -13.97
N SER A 157 1.94 22.55 -14.36
CA SER A 157 2.45 23.66 -15.17
C SER A 157 2.29 23.38 -16.68
N LEU A 158 2.67 24.36 -17.51
CA LEU A 158 2.69 24.19 -18.97
C LEU A 158 3.55 22.98 -19.34
N GLY A 159 3.01 22.10 -20.18
CA GLY A 159 3.65 20.85 -20.59
C GLY A 159 3.38 19.66 -19.65
N SER A 160 2.58 19.82 -18.59
CA SER A 160 2.11 18.70 -17.77
C SER A 160 0.60 18.48 -17.95
N ALA A 161 0.15 17.24 -17.81
CA ALA A 161 -1.25 16.87 -17.90
C ALA A 161 -1.58 15.77 -16.88
N ILE A 162 -2.83 15.74 -16.42
CA ILE A 162 -3.37 14.62 -15.65
C ILE A 162 -4.43 13.97 -16.53
N SER A 163 -4.29 12.67 -16.75
CA SER A 163 -5.23 11.87 -17.51
C SER A 163 -5.93 10.91 -16.54
N THR A 164 -7.26 10.97 -16.46
CA THR A 164 -8.04 10.12 -15.54
C THR A 164 -8.77 8.97 -16.25
N ASN A 165 -8.41 8.68 -17.52
CA ASN A 165 -9.13 7.72 -18.37
C ASN A 165 -8.19 6.99 -19.35
N SER A 166 -6.98 6.68 -18.93
CA SER A 166 -5.94 6.14 -19.82
C SER A 166 -5.23 4.93 -19.26
N ALA A 167 -5.98 3.83 -19.08
CA ALA A 167 -5.46 2.54 -18.61
C ALA A 167 -4.25 2.00 -19.40
N ALA A 168 -4.06 2.43 -20.66
CA ALA A 168 -2.93 2.00 -21.49
C ALA A 168 -1.57 2.57 -21.03
N ILE A 169 -1.59 3.64 -20.24
CA ILE A 169 -0.39 4.36 -19.76
C ILE A 169 -0.46 4.62 -18.26
N ALA A 170 -1.43 4.03 -17.56
CA ALA A 170 -1.52 4.08 -16.10
C ALA A 170 -0.78 2.86 -15.54
N HIS A 171 -0.17 3.02 -14.37
CA HIS A 171 0.47 1.91 -13.68
C HIS A 171 -0.59 0.97 -13.12
N THR A 172 -1.59 1.55 -12.43
CA THR A 172 -2.80 0.83 -12.04
C THR A 172 -4.04 1.66 -12.38
N GLY A 173 -5.17 0.98 -12.56
CA GLY A 173 -6.44 1.67 -12.83
C GLY A 173 -6.45 2.41 -14.18
N THR A 174 -6.80 3.69 -14.15
CA THR A 174 -7.00 4.53 -15.33
C THR A 174 -6.39 5.93 -15.20
N GLY A 175 -5.91 6.32 -14.03
CA GLY A 175 -5.30 7.60 -13.75
C GLY A 175 -3.80 7.60 -13.98
N VAL A 176 -3.25 8.71 -14.49
CA VAL A 176 -1.81 8.97 -14.55
C VAL A 176 -1.54 10.46 -14.67
N ALA A 177 -0.43 10.93 -14.09
CA ALA A 177 0.09 12.26 -14.34
C ALA A 177 1.30 12.22 -15.28
N ARG A 178 1.24 13.00 -16.36
CA ARG A 178 2.29 13.08 -17.37
C ARG A 178 3.01 14.43 -17.29
N LEU A 179 4.33 14.40 -17.21
CA LEU A 179 5.21 15.55 -17.30
C LEU A 179 5.99 15.50 -18.61
N LEU A 180 5.85 16.53 -19.45
CA LEU A 180 6.67 16.66 -20.67
C LEU A 180 8.01 17.32 -20.33
N SER A 181 9.08 16.54 -20.41
CA SER A 181 10.43 17.08 -20.40
C SER A 181 10.67 17.81 -21.73
N VAL A 182 10.91 19.13 -21.69
CA VAL A 182 11.38 19.91 -22.85
C VAL A 182 12.58 20.78 -22.48
N PRO A 183 13.43 21.16 -23.44
CA PRO A 183 14.49 22.12 -23.19
C PRO A 183 13.95 23.44 -22.62
N ALA A 184 14.62 23.95 -21.59
CA ALA A 184 14.42 25.28 -20.99
C ALA A 184 13.11 25.56 -20.21
N VAL A 185 12.11 24.66 -20.21
CA VAL A 185 10.88 24.86 -19.43
C VAL A 185 10.55 23.62 -18.60
N PRO A 186 10.73 23.67 -17.27
CA PRO A 186 10.36 22.57 -16.39
C PRO A 186 8.84 22.37 -16.36
N ALA A 187 8.41 21.16 -16.71
CA ALA A 187 7.09 20.65 -16.39
C ALA A 187 7.04 20.33 -14.89
N THR A 188 5.95 20.69 -14.20
CA THR A 188 5.80 20.43 -12.76
C THR A 188 4.41 19.90 -12.43
N LEU A 189 4.35 19.01 -11.46
CA LEU A 189 3.15 18.43 -10.88
C LEU A 189 3.23 18.55 -9.35
N ALA A 190 2.22 19.14 -8.71
CA ALA A 190 2.18 19.32 -7.25
C ALA A 190 0.75 19.28 -6.70
N PRO A 191 0.50 18.78 -5.47
CA PRO A 191 -0.81 18.91 -4.84
C PRO A 191 -1.26 20.37 -4.79
N ALA A 192 -2.56 20.62 -4.98
CA ALA A 192 -3.13 21.96 -5.03
C ALA A 192 -3.12 22.68 -3.66
N ALA A 193 -3.03 21.90 -2.58
CA ALA A 193 -2.91 22.37 -1.22
C ALA A 193 -1.70 21.71 -0.56
N ALA A 194 -1.18 22.35 0.49
CA ALA A 194 -0.17 21.74 1.35
C ALA A 194 -0.70 20.44 1.97
N LEU A 195 0.18 19.46 2.12
CA LEU A 195 -0.13 18.15 2.69
C LEU A 195 -0.39 18.29 4.20
N ALA A 196 -1.36 17.53 4.72
CA ALA A 196 -1.72 17.53 6.13
C ALA A 196 -0.76 16.68 6.98
N THR A 197 0.53 17.00 6.91
CA THR A 197 1.61 16.33 7.62
C THR A 197 1.76 16.80 9.07
N VAL A 198 2.31 15.95 9.94
CA VAL A 198 2.62 16.28 11.34
C VAL A 198 4.10 16.66 11.47
N SER A 199 4.37 17.86 11.98
CA SER A 199 5.73 18.37 12.17
C SER A 199 6.60 17.40 13.00
N GLY A 200 7.83 17.16 12.55
CA GLY A 200 8.79 16.25 13.16
C GLY A 200 8.52 14.76 12.90
N SER A 201 7.40 14.40 12.26
CA SER A 201 7.10 13.00 11.97
C SER A 201 7.83 12.52 10.71
N PRO A 202 8.32 11.26 10.70
CA PRO A 202 8.90 10.66 9.50
C PRO A 202 7.81 10.23 8.53
N TYR A 203 8.00 10.53 7.26
CA TYR A 203 7.17 10.09 6.16
C TYR A 203 8.01 9.40 5.09
N VAL A 204 7.34 8.64 4.23
CA VAL A 204 7.91 8.08 3.02
C VAL A 204 7.03 8.51 1.85
N ILE A 205 7.65 9.13 0.85
CA ILE A 205 7.03 9.39 -0.45
C ILE A 205 7.26 8.14 -1.30
N THR A 206 6.20 7.54 -1.81
CA THR A 206 6.29 6.42 -2.74
C THR A 206 5.55 6.74 -4.02
N PHE A 207 6.06 6.30 -5.16
CA PHE A 207 5.39 6.45 -6.45
C PHE A 207 5.97 5.47 -7.46
N PHE A 208 5.28 5.33 -8.58
CA PHE A 208 5.79 4.69 -9.77
C PHE A 208 6.07 5.74 -10.85
N GLU A 209 7.13 5.55 -11.62
CA GLU A 209 7.35 6.33 -12.85
C GLU A 209 7.63 5.44 -14.05
N GLU A 210 7.37 5.97 -15.23
CA GLU A 210 7.81 5.42 -16.51
C GLU A 210 8.19 6.57 -17.44
N THR A 211 9.15 6.34 -18.34
CA THR A 211 9.49 7.30 -19.40
C THR A 211 9.10 6.74 -20.78
N THR A 212 8.28 7.48 -21.52
CA THR A 212 7.76 7.12 -22.85
C THR A 212 8.04 8.22 -23.90
N ASN A 213 7.74 7.93 -25.17
CA ASN A 213 7.73 8.89 -26.30
C ASN A 213 8.99 9.78 -26.44
N ILE A 214 10.16 9.12 -26.52
CA ILE A 214 11.46 9.80 -26.66
C ILE A 214 11.76 10.06 -28.14
N THR A 215 12.01 11.31 -28.50
CA THR A 215 12.23 11.70 -29.91
C THR A 215 13.71 11.78 -30.34
N ALA A 216 14.68 11.79 -29.41
CA ALA A 216 16.10 11.88 -29.73
C ALA A 216 17.02 11.28 -28.65
N SER A 217 18.31 11.11 -28.98
CA SER A 217 19.39 10.83 -28.02
C SER A 217 19.64 12.07 -27.15
N GLY A 218 18.82 12.28 -26.12
CA GLY A 218 19.03 13.30 -25.09
C GLY A 218 19.03 12.69 -23.70
N ASN A 219 18.75 13.49 -22.67
CA ASN A 219 18.41 12.99 -21.34
C ASN A 219 17.11 13.66 -20.89
N ALA A 220 16.31 12.92 -20.14
CA ALA A 220 15.21 13.43 -19.33
C ALA A 220 15.50 13.12 -17.87
N THR A 221 15.07 14.01 -16.99
CA THR A 221 15.30 13.94 -15.55
C THR A 221 13.97 14.16 -14.85
N LEU A 222 13.59 13.22 -14.00
CA LEU A 222 12.53 13.41 -13.01
C LEU A 222 13.16 13.78 -11.67
N ALA A 223 12.73 14.91 -11.10
CA ALA A 223 13.15 15.37 -9.79
C ALA A 223 11.94 15.49 -8.85
N VAL A 224 12.11 15.07 -7.60
CA VAL A 224 11.12 15.22 -6.52
C VAL A 224 11.65 16.20 -5.50
N LYS A 225 10.82 17.18 -5.17
CA LYS A 225 11.12 18.20 -4.17
C LYS A 225 10.16 18.13 -3.00
N TRP A 226 10.71 18.24 -1.80
CA TRP A 226 9.99 18.34 -0.54
C TRP A 226 10.28 19.71 0.09
N ASN A 227 9.27 20.55 0.25
CA ASN A 227 9.43 21.94 0.71
C ASN A 227 10.44 22.74 -0.14
N GLY A 228 10.41 22.53 -1.45
CA GLY A 228 11.33 23.15 -2.41
C GLY A 228 12.73 22.55 -2.45
N ASN A 229 13.10 21.68 -1.50
CA ASN A 229 14.40 21.02 -1.47
C ASN A 229 14.37 19.74 -2.32
N LEU A 230 15.40 19.53 -3.14
CA LEU A 230 15.56 18.30 -3.92
C LEU A 230 15.80 17.11 -2.96
N VAL A 231 14.90 16.13 -2.96
CA VAL A 231 15.02 14.92 -2.14
C VAL A 231 15.26 13.66 -2.98
N PHE A 232 14.98 13.72 -4.28
CA PHE A 232 15.25 12.63 -5.21
C PHE A 232 15.40 13.16 -6.63
N SER A 233 16.25 12.50 -7.42
CA SER A 233 16.39 12.75 -8.86
C SER A 233 16.76 11.45 -9.54
N VAL A 234 16.19 11.21 -10.72
CA VAL A 234 16.58 10.11 -11.60
C VAL A 234 16.77 10.65 -13.01
N ASP A 235 17.95 10.38 -13.56
CA ASP A 235 18.33 10.77 -14.92
C ASP A 235 18.24 9.56 -15.85
N GLY A 236 17.86 9.81 -17.09
CA GLY A 236 18.03 8.85 -18.18
C GLY A 236 16.75 8.14 -18.60
N PHE A 237 16.92 7.20 -19.52
CA PHE A 237 15.84 6.49 -20.20
C PHE A 237 15.65 5.11 -19.62
N PHE A 238 14.40 4.74 -19.36
CA PHE A 238 14.10 3.49 -18.67
C PHE A 238 13.12 2.56 -19.40
N GLY A 239 13.04 2.71 -20.72
CA GLY A 239 12.67 1.60 -21.60
C GLY A 239 11.25 1.05 -21.42
N GLY A 240 10.27 1.90 -21.13
CA GLY A 240 8.86 1.53 -21.18
C GLY A 240 8.43 0.53 -20.09
N SER A 241 8.98 0.65 -18.88
CA SER A 241 8.57 -0.16 -17.73
C SER A 241 8.49 0.70 -16.48
N TRP A 242 7.42 0.50 -15.72
CA TRP A 242 7.20 1.18 -14.45
C TRP A 242 8.26 0.83 -13.42
N ARG A 243 8.73 1.84 -12.69
CA ARG A 243 9.71 1.69 -11.61
C ARG A 243 9.20 2.30 -10.33
N TYR A 244 9.30 1.51 -9.27
CA TYR A 244 8.95 1.93 -7.93
C TYR A 244 10.04 2.79 -7.29
N HIS A 245 9.62 3.87 -6.62
CA HIS A 245 10.47 4.74 -5.84
C HIS A 245 9.94 4.89 -4.41
N SER A 246 10.85 5.01 -3.44
CA SER A 246 10.56 5.20 -2.01
C SER A 246 11.60 6.13 -1.39
N ILE A 247 11.15 7.27 -0.89
CA ILE A 247 12.02 8.37 -0.47
C ILE A 247 11.62 8.78 0.96
N PRO A 248 12.48 8.54 1.97
CA PRO A 248 12.21 9.00 3.32
C PRO A 248 12.36 10.52 3.41
N VAL A 249 11.41 11.17 4.08
CA VAL A 249 11.43 12.61 4.38
C VAL A 249 11.00 12.87 5.82
N THR A 250 11.37 14.04 6.36
CA THR A 250 10.88 14.51 7.66
C THR A 250 9.95 15.69 7.44
N ALA A 251 8.74 15.59 7.96
CA ALA A 251 7.74 16.65 7.82
C ALA A 251 8.06 17.85 8.72
N VAL A 252 7.78 19.05 8.23
CA VAL A 252 7.75 20.29 9.05
C VAL A 252 6.33 20.73 9.39
N GLY A 253 5.32 20.07 8.82
CA GLY A 253 3.90 20.42 8.93
C GLY A 253 3.48 21.33 7.79
N ALA A 254 2.30 21.08 7.21
CA ALA A 254 1.84 21.75 5.98
C ALA A 254 2.88 21.68 4.85
N ASP A 255 3.47 20.49 4.66
CA ASP A 255 4.56 20.28 3.70
C ASP A 255 4.08 20.38 2.24
N THR A 256 4.99 20.70 1.34
CA THR A 256 4.74 20.73 -0.11
C THR A 256 5.53 19.65 -0.82
N LEU A 257 4.88 18.98 -1.77
CA LEU A 257 5.46 17.99 -2.67
C LEU A 257 5.41 18.51 -4.10
N GLN A 258 6.49 18.36 -4.85
CA GLN A 258 6.53 18.69 -6.28
C GLN A 258 7.35 17.65 -7.04
N PHE A 259 6.79 17.16 -8.13
CA PHE A 259 7.53 16.49 -9.20
C PHE A 259 7.86 17.51 -10.27
N SER A 260 9.04 17.39 -10.87
CA SER A 260 9.44 18.21 -12.01
C SER A 260 10.20 17.39 -13.05
N ALA A 261 9.88 17.61 -14.32
CA ALA A 261 10.58 17.02 -15.45
C ALA A 261 11.38 18.08 -16.18
N THR A 262 12.65 17.77 -16.46
CA THR A 262 13.56 18.61 -17.25
C THR A 262 14.40 17.74 -18.17
N GLY A 263 14.94 18.30 -19.24
CA GLY A 263 15.81 17.52 -20.12
C GLY A 263 16.32 18.28 -21.33
N THR A 264 17.17 17.60 -22.10
CA THR A 264 17.73 18.10 -23.37
C THR A 264 16.98 17.57 -24.60
N THR A 265 16.06 16.63 -24.40
CA THR A 265 15.15 16.09 -25.42
C THR A 265 13.70 16.17 -24.97
N ILE A 266 12.79 16.06 -25.93
CA ILE A 266 11.38 15.79 -25.64
C ILE A 266 11.24 14.35 -25.17
N ALA A 267 10.68 14.17 -23.98
CA ALA A 267 10.30 12.90 -23.40
C ALA A 267 9.05 13.08 -22.53
N GLU A 268 8.22 12.05 -22.45
CA GLU A 268 7.07 12.01 -21.55
C GLU A 268 7.44 11.18 -20.32
N ILE A 269 7.31 11.76 -19.14
CA ILE A 269 7.52 11.06 -17.87
C ILE A 269 6.16 10.91 -17.22
N ASP A 270 5.71 9.68 -17.08
CA ASP A 270 4.48 9.30 -16.42
C ASP A 270 4.78 9.01 -14.95
N VAL A 271 3.94 9.53 -14.05
CA VAL A 271 3.99 9.34 -12.60
C VAL A 271 2.62 8.86 -12.15
N ASP A 272 2.60 7.81 -11.34
CA ASP A 272 1.37 7.19 -10.84
C ASP A 272 1.56 6.61 -9.43
N ASP A 273 0.43 6.26 -8.79
CA ASP A 273 0.38 5.64 -7.46
C ASP A 273 1.22 6.39 -6.40
N VAL A 274 1.08 7.72 -6.38
CA VAL A 274 1.77 8.58 -5.42
C VAL A 274 1.13 8.45 -4.03
N TYR A 275 1.94 8.09 -3.05
CA TYR A 275 1.54 8.08 -1.64
C TYR A 275 2.54 8.82 -0.78
N VAL A 276 2.05 9.49 0.26
CA VAL A 276 2.87 10.12 1.30
C VAL A 276 2.43 9.53 2.64
N LEU A 277 3.19 8.54 3.10
CA LEU A 277 2.78 7.63 4.16
C LEU A 277 3.60 7.90 5.42
N ILE A 278 2.99 7.81 6.61
CA ILE A 278 3.75 7.85 7.87
C ILE A 278 4.66 6.61 7.93
N ALA A 279 5.95 6.82 8.20
CA ALA A 279 6.95 5.76 8.28
C ALA A 279 6.73 4.81 9.46
#